data_AF-A0A7K4GUQ8-F1
#
_entry.id   AF-A0A7K4GUQ8-F1
#
_cell.length_a   1.000
_cell.length_b   1.000
_cell.length_c   1.000
_cell.angle_alpha   90.00
_cell.angle_beta   90.00
_cell.angle_gamma   90.00
#
_symmetry.space_group_name_H-M   'P 1'
#
loop_
_entity.id
_entity.type
_entity.pdbx_description
1 polymer ?
#
loop_
_entity_poly.entity_id
_entity_poly.type
_entity_poly.pdbx_seq_one_letter_code
_entity_poly.pdbx_strand_id
1 'polypeptide(L)'
;MNVELFKKLIVDIPEDLDRTKQKENINSDISQKIKTRSNNVCELCKNYASKKIHHIIPNGLSNEENLIDLCDHCHNAIHLLLYTSKKWKFPYKPHIHY
;
A
#
# COMPACT_ATOMS: atom_id res chain seq x y z
N MET A 1 -11.41 7.24 -10.38
CA MET A 1 -10.52 7.12 -9.19
C MET A 1 -11.39 7.16 -7.95
N ASN A 2 -11.23 6.20 -7.04
CA ASN A 2 -12.00 6.18 -5.79
C ASN A 2 -11.42 7.20 -4.78
N VAL A 3 -12.11 8.32 -4.59
CA VAL A 3 -11.64 9.45 -3.76
C VAL A 3 -11.57 9.09 -2.27
N GLU A 4 -12.55 8.34 -1.77
CA GLU A 4 -12.57 7.94 -0.36
C GLU A 4 -11.42 6.98 -0.04
N LEU A 5 -11.11 6.07 -0.97
CA LEU A 5 -9.96 5.19 -0.83
C LEU A 5 -8.64 5.96 -0.91
N PHE A 6 -8.57 6.98 -1.78
CA PHE A 6 -7.40 7.85 -1.87
C PHE A 6 -7.13 8.60 -0.54
N LYS A 7 -8.18 9.13 0.10
CA LYS A 7 -8.07 9.77 1.43
C LYS A 7 -7.51 8.80 2.47
N LYS A 8 -8.06 7.57 2.54
CA LYS A 8 -7.57 6.54 3.46
C LYS A 8 -6.09 6.20 3.29
N LEU A 9 -5.59 6.25 2.05
CA LEU A 9 -4.22 5.86 1.72
C LEU A 9 -3.19 6.96 1.98
N ILE A 10 -3.61 8.23 2.11
CA ILE A 10 -2.71 9.39 2.15
C ILE A 10 -3.02 10.31 3.33
N VAL A 11 -4.28 10.69 3.47
CA VAL A 11 -4.74 11.71 4.43
C VAL A 11 -4.94 11.10 5.80
N ASP A 12 -5.62 9.96 5.87
CA ASP A 12 -6.06 9.34 7.13
C ASP A 12 -4.98 8.45 7.76
N ILE A 13 -3.73 8.59 7.31
CA ILE A 13 -2.60 7.87 7.89
C ILE A 13 -2.26 8.49 9.26
N PRO A 14 -2.23 7.69 10.34
CA PRO A 14 -1.88 8.15 11.68
C PRO A 14 -0.51 8.83 11.70
N GLU A 15 -0.36 9.89 12.51
CA GLU A 15 0.89 10.65 12.59
C GLU A 15 1.91 10.01 13.55
N ASP A 16 1.41 9.23 14.50
CA ASP A 16 2.14 8.58 15.59
C ASP A 16 2.61 7.16 15.26
N LEU A 17 2.74 6.84 13.96
CA LEU A 17 3.20 5.52 13.53
C LEU A 17 4.65 5.25 13.99
N ASP A 18 4.83 4.10 14.63
CA ASP A 18 6.15 3.60 15.01
C ASP A 18 6.97 3.25 13.76
N ARG A 19 7.98 4.08 13.48
CA ARG A 19 8.89 3.94 12.33
C ARG A 19 9.88 2.80 12.50
N THR A 20 10.08 2.32 13.73
CA THR A 20 10.98 1.21 14.07
C THR A 20 10.31 -0.14 13.88
N LYS A 21 8.98 -0.19 13.94
CA LYS A 21 8.20 -1.41 13.70
C LYS A 21 8.53 -1.98 12.31
N GLN A 22 8.72 -3.30 12.26
CA GLN A 22 8.90 -3.99 10.99
C GLN A 22 7.55 -4.23 10.31
N LYS A 23 7.58 -4.21 8.98
CA LYS A 23 6.41 -4.56 8.17
C LYS A 23 6.02 -6.02 8.45
N GLU A 24 4.74 -6.26 8.72
CA GLU A 24 4.24 -7.63 8.82
C GLU A 24 4.25 -8.30 7.44
N ASN A 25 4.71 -9.56 7.40
CA ASN A 25 4.69 -10.35 6.17
C ASN A 25 3.24 -10.62 5.74
N ILE A 26 3.01 -10.62 4.44
CA ILE A 26 1.72 -10.97 3.85
C ILE A 26 1.79 -12.45 3.51
N ASN A 27 1.00 -13.29 4.18
CA ASN A 27 0.97 -14.73 3.88
C ASN A 27 0.27 -15.01 2.54
N SER A 28 0.42 -16.24 2.02
CA SER A 28 -0.16 -16.65 0.74
C SER A 28 -1.68 -16.53 0.72
N ASP A 29 -2.34 -16.95 1.80
CA ASP A 29 -3.79 -17.08 1.88
C ASP A 29 -4.46 -15.71 1.85
N ILE A 30 -3.94 -14.76 2.64
CA ILE A 30 -4.41 -13.38 2.64
C ILE A 30 -4.12 -12.73 1.27
N SER A 31 -2.94 -12.98 0.69
CA SER A 31 -2.60 -12.45 -0.63
C SER A 31 -3.60 -12.91 -1.70
N GLN A 32 -3.96 -14.19 -1.71
CA GLN A 32 -4.92 -14.75 -2.65
C GLN A 32 -6.33 -14.21 -2.43
N LYS A 33 -6.76 -14.04 -1.18
CA LYS A 33 -8.04 -13.38 -0.86
C LYS A 33 -8.10 -11.95 -1.41
N ILE A 34 -7.06 -11.15 -1.19
CA ILE A 34 -6.99 -9.78 -1.70
C ILE A 34 -7.03 -9.74 -3.23
N LYS A 35 -6.28 -10.62 -3.90
CA LYS A 35 -6.27 -10.76 -5.37
C LYS A 35 -7.63 -11.18 -5.94
N THR A 36 -8.34 -12.06 -5.22
CA THR A 36 -9.67 -12.52 -5.61
C THR A 36 -10.70 -11.41 -5.43
N ARG A 37 -10.68 -10.70 -4.30
CA ARG A 37 -11.53 -9.52 -4.03
C ARG A 37 -11.38 -8.45 -5.11
N SER A 38 -10.14 -8.17 -5.51
CA SER A 38 -9.84 -7.15 -6.51
C SER A 38 -10.17 -7.59 -7.95
N ASN A 39 -10.44 -8.89 -8.16
CA ASN A 39 -10.48 -9.54 -9.47
C ASN A 39 -9.22 -9.23 -10.31
N ASN A 40 -8.06 -9.18 -9.66
CA ASN A 40 -6.79 -8.74 -10.23
C ASN A 40 -6.80 -7.34 -10.87
N VAL A 41 -7.75 -6.47 -10.54
CA VAL A 41 -7.84 -5.08 -11.03
C VAL A 41 -7.52 -4.10 -9.90
N CYS A 42 -6.75 -3.05 -10.20
CA CYS A 42 -6.37 -2.03 -9.23
C CYS A 42 -7.58 -1.44 -8.50
N GLU A 43 -7.61 -1.54 -7.17
CA GLU A 43 -8.75 -1.11 -6.36
C GLU A 43 -8.92 0.42 -6.31
N LEU A 44 -7.85 1.19 -6.58
CA LEU A 44 -7.89 2.64 -6.54
C LEU A 44 -8.34 3.29 -7.86
N CYS A 45 -7.66 2.95 -8.97
CA CYS A 45 -7.93 3.58 -10.26
C CYS A 45 -8.89 2.81 -11.16
N LYS A 46 -9.03 1.48 -10.95
CA LYS A 46 -9.85 0.56 -11.75
C LYS A 46 -9.48 0.49 -13.25
N ASN A 47 -8.38 1.11 -13.66
CA ASN A 47 -7.96 1.20 -15.07
C ASN A 47 -6.89 0.19 -15.47
N TYR A 48 -6.19 -0.42 -14.51
CA TYR A 48 -5.04 -1.28 -14.77
C TYR A 48 -5.11 -2.56 -13.94
N ALA A 49 -4.44 -3.61 -14.45
CA ALA A 49 -4.19 -4.82 -13.69
C ALA A 49 -3.43 -4.50 -12.39
N SER A 50 -3.91 -5.10 -11.31
CA SER A 50 -3.25 -5.05 -10.01
C SER A 50 -1.96 -5.88 -10.04
N LYS A 51 -0.95 -5.42 -9.31
CA LYS A 51 0.37 -6.07 -9.26
C LYS A 51 0.97 -6.13 -7.86
N LYS A 52 0.58 -5.21 -6.98
CA LYS A 52 1.18 -5.08 -5.64
C LYS A 52 0.10 -4.94 -4.59
N ILE A 53 0.19 -5.76 -3.55
CA ILE A 53 -0.59 -5.58 -2.33
C ILE A 53 0.12 -4.57 -1.45
N HIS A 54 -0.64 -3.56 -1.02
CA HIS A 54 -0.18 -2.44 -0.23
C HIS A 54 -0.87 -2.45 1.15
N HIS A 55 -0.14 -2.07 2.19
CA HIS A 55 -0.70 -1.83 3.51
C HIS A 55 -1.23 -0.40 3.57
N ILE A 56 -2.53 -0.22 3.87
CA ILE A 56 -3.16 1.10 4.04
C ILE A 56 -2.48 1.84 5.18
N ILE A 57 -2.47 1.24 6.37
CA ILE A 57 -1.69 1.67 7.52
C ILE A 57 -0.30 1.03 7.41
N PRO A 58 0.76 1.83 7.19
CA PRO A 58 2.10 1.30 7.04
C PRO A 58 2.56 0.55 8.29
N ASN A 59 3.20 -0.61 8.10
CA ASN A 59 3.60 -1.52 9.18
C ASN A 59 2.45 -1.95 10.13
N GLY A 60 1.20 -1.74 9.71
CA GLY A 60 0.02 -2.27 10.38
C GLY A 60 -0.16 -3.78 10.13
N LEU A 61 -1.31 -4.29 10.56
CA LEU A 61 -1.62 -5.72 10.45
C LEU A 61 -1.76 -6.16 8.98
N SER A 62 -1.33 -7.36 8.64
CA SER A 62 -1.54 -7.98 7.32
C SER A 62 -2.91 -8.70 7.24
N ASN A 63 -4.00 -7.94 7.38
CA ASN A 63 -5.38 -8.45 7.31
C ASN A 63 -6.17 -7.85 6.13
N GLU A 64 -7.37 -8.36 5.87
CA GLU A 64 -8.15 -7.95 4.68
C GLU A 64 -8.51 -6.46 4.68
N GLU A 65 -8.68 -5.88 5.86
CA GLU A 65 -9.10 -4.49 6.07
C GLU A 65 -7.96 -3.49 5.85
N ASN A 66 -6.73 -3.89 6.14
CA ASN A 66 -5.54 -3.04 6.02
C ASN A 66 -4.76 -3.29 4.73
N LEU A 67 -5.19 -4.23 3.88
CA LEU A 67 -4.53 -4.56 2.63
C LEU A 67 -5.38 -4.13 1.43
N ILE A 68 -4.72 -3.59 0.42
CA ILE A 68 -5.34 -3.14 -0.84
C ILE A 68 -4.49 -3.59 -2.03
N ASP A 69 -5.15 -4.00 -3.11
CA ASP A 69 -4.50 -4.41 -4.35
C ASP A 69 -4.39 -3.27 -5.36
N LEU A 70 -3.17 -2.94 -5.76
CA LEU A 70 -2.87 -1.77 -6.58
C LEU A 70 -2.06 -2.13 -7.82
N CYS A 71 -2.25 -1.36 -8.90
CA CYS A 71 -1.29 -1.34 -10.01
C CYS A 71 0.00 -0.59 -9.61
N ASP A 72 1.06 -0.78 -10.40
CA ASP A 72 2.36 -0.15 -10.14
C ASP A 72 2.26 1.39 -10.06
N HIS A 73 1.47 2.01 -10.95
CA HIS A 73 1.31 3.48 -10.98
C HIS A 73 0.71 4.02 -9.68
N CYS A 74 -0.42 3.45 -9.24
CA CYS A 74 -1.08 3.84 -8.00
C CYS A 74 -0.20 3.55 -6.78
N HIS A 75 0.42 2.38 -6.72
CA HIS A 75 1.30 1.99 -5.63
C HIS A 75 2.47 2.98 -5.47
N ASN A 76 3.14 3.34 -6.56
CA ASN A 76 4.28 4.25 -6.52
C ASN A 76 3.86 5.69 -6.21
N ALA A 77 2.73 6.14 -6.76
CA ALA A 77 2.17 7.46 -6.46
C ALA A 77 1.87 7.63 -4.97
N ILE A 78 1.30 6.60 -4.33
CA ILE A 78 1.00 6.63 -2.89
C ILE A 78 2.29 6.78 -2.07
N HIS A 79 3.31 5.97 -2.35
CA HIS A 79 4.60 6.08 -1.63
C HIS A 79 5.25 7.46 -1.80
N LEU A 80 5.16 8.06 -3.00
CA LEU A 80 5.67 9.41 -3.25
C LEU A 80 4.89 10.46 -2.45
N LEU A 81 3.57 10.39 -2.45
CA LEU A 81 2.71 11.34 -1.73
C LEU A 81 2.89 11.23 -0.21
N LEU A 82 2.96 10.01 0.33
CA LEU A 82 3.23 9.80 1.75
C LEU A 82 4.59 10.34 2.19
N TYR A 83 5.61 10.20 1.33
CA TYR A 83 6.94 10.74 1.60
C TYR A 83 6.97 12.27 1.57
N THR A 84 6.42 12.87 0.50
CA THR A 84 6.42 14.33 0.32
C THR A 84 5.55 15.06 1.33
N SER A 85 4.46 14.44 1.79
CA SER A 85 3.62 14.93 2.89
C SER A 85 4.19 14.66 4.29
N LYS A 86 5.37 14.02 4.40
CA LYS A 86 6.02 13.62 5.66
C LYS A 86 5.20 12.64 6.52
N LYS A 87 4.13 12.06 5.98
CA LYS A 87 3.29 11.05 6.66
C LYS A 87 3.98 9.69 6.77
N TRP A 88 4.84 9.32 5.82
CA TRP A 88 5.61 8.07 5.89
C TRP A 88 6.97 8.13 5.19
N LYS A 89 7.72 7.02 5.25
CA LYS A 89 9.01 6.86 4.55
C LYS A 89 8.80 6.38 3.12
N PHE A 90 9.63 6.87 2.21
CA PHE A 90 9.73 6.29 0.87
C PHE A 90 10.43 4.93 0.97
N PRO A 91 9.93 3.85 0.33
CA PRO A 91 10.60 2.55 0.31
C PRO A 91 11.77 2.60 -0.67
N TYR A 92 12.78 3.44 -0.41
CA TYR A 92 14.04 3.39 -1.14
C TYR A 92 14.87 2.23 -0.61
N LYS A 93 15.09 1.21 -1.44
CA LYS A 93 16.24 0.32 -1.26
C LYS A 93 17.34 0.89 -2.15
N PRO A 94 18.47 1.38 -1.61
CA PRO A 94 19.61 1.70 -2.46
C PRO A 94 19.98 0.45 -3.26
N HIS A 95 20.09 0.58 -4.58
CA HIS A 95 20.72 -0.44 -5.40
C HIS A 95 22.21 -0.43 -5.04
N ILE A 96 22.61 -1.30 -4.11
CA ILE A 96 24.02 -1.55 -3.84
C ILE A 96 24.50 -2.46 -4.97
N HIS A 97 25.16 -1.87 -5.97
CA HIS A 97 25.97 -2.61 -6.91
C HIS A 97 27.25 -3.02 -6.16
N TYR A 98 27.35 -4.30 -5.80
CA TYR A 98 28.61 -4.94 -5.41
C TYR A 98 29.40 -5.29 -6.67
#